data_AF-A0A9D6WUJ3-F1
#
_entry.id   AF-A0A9D6WUJ3-F1
#
_cell.length_a   1.000
_cell.length_b   1.000
_cell.length_c   1.000
_cell.angle_alpha   90.00
_cell.angle_beta   90.00
_cell.angle_gamma   90.00
#
_symmetry.space_group_name_H-M   'P 1'
#
loop_
_entity.id
_entity.type
_entity.pdbx_description
1 polymer ?
#
loop_
_entity_poly.entity_id
_entity_poly.type
_entity_poly.pdbx_seq_one_letter_code
_entity_poly.pdbx_strand_id
1 'polypeptide(L)'
;MHALAVAAGLALLLGAGVYLLDRPAGSAWLIPAAWQAGAPGAWFGAIGAWLPSFVHTFAFSVLVAWLLPRRLAFIAAACLSWALVDTLAEYGQHAAVSSSVASALEAWFSHSQVAMQVGRYFTQGSFALADVAAGLAGSAAAFVALCLACPEIRRPRAVQTSAGPSRSSRLLGGQPGSTANAVNTPCSFLHPERSSKTRGIAT
;
A
#
# COMPACT_ATOMS: atom_id res chain seq x y z
N MET A 1 12.20 2.02 -9.01
CA MET A 1 11.50 1.70 -7.75
C MET A 1 11.99 2.51 -6.55
N HIS A 2 13.29 2.52 -6.21
CA HIS A 2 13.78 3.33 -5.08
C HIS A 2 13.41 4.82 -5.17
N ALA A 3 13.53 5.44 -6.35
CA ALA A 3 13.09 6.82 -6.57
C ALA A 3 11.60 7.05 -6.25
N LEU A 4 10.72 6.09 -6.56
CA LEU A 4 9.30 6.19 -6.21
C LEU A 4 9.06 6.04 -4.71
N ALA A 5 9.80 5.15 -4.03
CA ALA A 5 9.72 5.03 -2.58
C ALA A 5 10.19 6.33 -1.88
N VAL A 6 11.25 6.96 -2.37
CA VAL A 6 11.69 8.28 -1.89
C VAL A 6 10.62 9.34 -2.15
N ALA A 7 10.05 9.38 -3.35
CA ALA A 7 8.96 10.30 -3.67
C ALA A 7 7.73 10.09 -2.76
N ALA A 8 7.36 8.84 -2.46
CA ALA A 8 6.29 8.52 -1.52
C ALA A 8 6.63 8.99 -0.09
N GLY A 9 7.87 8.80 0.37
CA GLY A 9 8.33 9.33 1.65
C GLY A 9 8.24 10.86 1.73
N LEU A 10 8.67 11.57 0.69
CA LEU A 10 8.56 13.04 0.60
C LEU A 10 7.09 13.49 0.56
N ALA A 11 6.22 12.76 -0.13
CA ALA A 11 4.79 13.03 -0.16
C ALA A 11 4.14 12.89 1.24
N LEU A 12 4.53 11.89 2.03
CA LEU A 12 4.08 11.76 3.43
C LEU A 12 4.60 12.90 4.32
N LEU A 13 5.86 13.32 4.14
CA LEU A 13 6.40 14.48 4.86
C LEU A 13 5.66 15.77 4.50
N LEU A 14 5.29 15.95 3.24
CA LEU A 14 4.46 17.06 2.80
C LEU A 14 3.08 17.04 3.46
N GLY A 15 2.42 15.87 3.47
CA GLY A 15 1.14 15.68 4.17
C GLY A 15 1.25 16.01 5.66
N ALA A 16 2.28 15.50 6.34
CA ALA A 16 2.56 15.82 7.74
C ALA A 16 2.81 17.32 7.97
N GLY A 17 3.49 17.99 7.02
CA GLY A 17 3.67 19.44 7.03
C GLY A 17 2.35 20.22 7.02
N VAL A 18 1.36 19.76 6.24
CA VAL A 18 0.00 20.37 6.25
C VAL A 18 -0.64 20.24 7.64
N TYR A 19 -0.51 19.09 8.31
CA TYR A 19 -1.06 18.93 9.67
C TYR A 19 -0.32 19.77 10.71
N LEU A 20 0.99 19.94 10.59
CA LEU A 20 1.78 20.73 11.52
C LEU A 20 1.51 22.23 11.37
N LEU A 21 1.34 22.71 10.14
CA LEU A 21 1.34 24.15 9.85
C LEU A 21 -0.07 24.72 9.69
N ASP A 22 -0.99 23.96 9.08
CA ASP A 22 -2.27 24.46 8.58
C ASP A 22 -3.50 23.83 9.24
N ARG A 23 -3.33 22.88 10.16
CA ARG A 23 -4.46 22.27 10.88
C ARG A 23 -4.51 22.73 12.35
N PRO A 24 -5.72 22.83 12.95
CA PRO A 24 -5.87 23.20 14.35
C PRO A 24 -5.13 22.24 15.28
N ALA A 25 -4.54 22.77 16.35
CA ALA A 25 -3.79 21.95 17.30
C ALA A 25 -4.66 20.83 17.89
N GLY A 26 -4.17 19.59 17.83
CA GLY A 26 -4.88 18.41 18.31
C GLY A 26 -5.74 17.70 17.26
N SER A 27 -5.81 18.18 16.02
CA SER A 27 -6.55 17.49 14.94
C SER A 27 -5.84 16.22 14.45
N ALA A 28 -4.52 16.12 14.63
CA ALA A 28 -3.72 14.96 14.30
C ALA A 28 -3.22 14.28 15.58
N TRP A 29 -3.87 13.18 15.99
CA TRP A 29 -3.60 12.55 17.29
C TRP A 29 -2.17 11.98 17.44
N LEU A 30 -1.53 11.60 16.33
CA LEU A 30 -0.14 11.11 16.31
C LEU A 30 0.90 12.23 16.48
N ILE A 31 0.48 13.50 16.29
CA ILE A 31 1.38 14.65 16.33
C ILE A 31 1.11 15.39 17.65
N PRO A 32 2.10 15.56 18.53
CA PRO A 32 1.93 16.35 19.75
C PRO A 32 1.35 17.74 19.43
N ALA A 33 0.31 18.16 20.17
CA ALA A 33 -0.34 19.45 19.93
C ALA A 33 0.64 20.63 20.03
N ALA A 34 1.67 20.51 20.88
CA ALA A 34 2.74 21.50 21.02
C ALA A 34 3.60 21.71 19.75
N TRP A 35 3.53 20.79 18.78
CA TRP A 35 4.25 20.91 17.51
C TRP A 35 3.37 21.47 16.39
N GLN A 36 2.07 21.65 16.63
CA GLN A 36 1.13 22.17 15.65
C GLN A 36 1.06 23.70 15.81
N ALA A 37 1.39 24.43 14.75
CA ALA A 37 1.37 25.89 14.75
C ALA A 37 -0.05 26.46 14.92
N GLY A 38 -1.08 25.66 14.56
CA GLY A 38 -2.48 26.02 14.76
C GLY A 38 -2.88 27.28 13.99
N ALA A 39 -2.32 27.49 12.79
CA ALA A 39 -2.60 28.63 11.93
C ALA A 39 -3.35 28.18 10.65
N PRO A 40 -4.67 27.91 10.73
CA PRO A 40 -5.41 27.33 9.62
C PRO A 40 -5.26 28.10 8.31
N GLY A 41 -4.78 27.40 7.27
CA GLY A 41 -4.65 27.94 5.92
C GLY A 41 -3.53 28.97 5.71
N ALA A 42 -2.64 29.18 6.68
CA ALA A 42 -1.59 30.20 6.56
C ALA A 42 -0.49 29.85 5.54
N TRP A 43 -0.20 28.56 5.34
CA TRP A 43 0.90 28.11 4.48
C TRP A 43 0.43 27.48 3.17
N PHE A 44 -0.63 26.67 3.19
CA PHE A 44 -1.14 25.94 2.03
C PHE A 44 -2.49 26.48 1.53
N GLY A 45 -3.17 27.32 2.31
CA GLY A 45 -4.45 27.93 1.95
C GLY A 45 -5.50 26.88 1.56
N ALA A 46 -6.21 27.12 0.46
CA ALA A 46 -7.26 26.23 -0.03
C ALA A 46 -6.73 24.85 -0.47
N ILE A 47 -5.45 24.73 -0.84
CA ILE A 47 -4.85 23.45 -1.24
C ILE A 47 -4.68 22.53 -0.02
N GLY A 48 -4.40 23.10 1.17
CA GLY A 48 -4.25 22.33 2.41
C GLY A 48 -5.52 21.59 2.85
N ALA A 49 -6.68 21.94 2.28
CA ALA A 49 -7.94 21.25 2.53
C ALA A 49 -7.91 19.81 2.02
N TRP A 50 -7.43 19.59 0.79
CA TRP A 50 -7.51 18.31 0.07
C TRP A 50 -6.16 17.68 -0.29
N LEU A 51 -5.06 18.44 -0.17
CA LEU A 51 -3.71 17.95 -0.45
C LEU A 51 -3.34 16.70 0.36
N PRO A 52 -3.65 16.59 1.67
CA PRO A 52 -3.38 15.37 2.44
C PRO A 52 -3.98 14.11 1.81
N SER A 53 -5.24 14.15 1.35
CA SER A 53 -5.93 12.99 0.74
C SER A 53 -5.23 12.53 -0.54
N PHE A 54 -4.78 13.47 -1.38
CA PHE A 54 -3.97 13.17 -2.57
C PHE A 54 -2.64 12.50 -2.20
N VAL A 55 -1.84 13.14 -1.32
CA VAL A 55 -0.47 12.67 -1.03
C VAL A 55 -0.45 11.36 -0.24
N HIS A 56 -1.42 11.15 0.66
CA HIS A 56 -1.57 9.89 1.39
C HIS A 56 -1.92 8.76 0.45
N THR A 57 -2.97 8.92 -0.37
CA THR A 57 -3.40 7.87 -1.31
C THR A 57 -2.30 7.55 -2.31
N PHE A 58 -1.60 8.56 -2.83
CA PHE A 58 -0.43 8.37 -3.69
C PHE A 58 0.67 7.57 -2.97
N ALA A 59 1.12 8.03 -1.81
CA ALA A 59 2.26 7.46 -1.11
C ALA A 59 2.00 6.02 -0.67
N PHE A 60 0.84 5.75 -0.07
CA PHE A 60 0.51 4.41 0.39
C PHE A 60 0.30 3.42 -0.78
N SER A 61 -0.27 3.87 -1.90
CA SER A 61 -0.36 3.06 -3.12
C SER A 61 1.03 2.63 -3.60
N VAL A 62 1.98 3.57 -3.66
CA VAL A 62 3.37 3.29 -4.06
C VAL A 62 4.07 2.35 -3.06
N LEU A 63 3.96 2.61 -1.76
CA LEU A 63 4.62 1.81 -0.73
C LEU A 63 4.08 0.38 -0.67
N VAL A 64 2.76 0.18 -0.77
CA VAL A 64 2.18 -1.17 -0.82
C VAL A 64 2.56 -1.89 -2.11
N ALA A 65 2.48 -1.22 -3.27
CA ALA A 65 2.92 -1.82 -4.53
C ALA A 65 4.41 -2.17 -4.53
N TRP A 66 5.25 -1.43 -3.80
CA TRP A 66 6.68 -1.72 -3.65
C TRP A 66 6.95 -3.03 -2.89
N LEU A 67 6.06 -3.42 -1.99
CA LEU A 67 6.15 -4.67 -1.22
C LEU A 67 5.56 -5.89 -1.95
N LEU A 68 4.80 -5.68 -3.03
CA LEU A 68 4.12 -6.74 -3.78
C LEU A 68 4.93 -7.19 -5.01
N PRO A 69 4.63 -8.38 -5.58
CA PRO A 69 5.22 -8.79 -6.85
C PRO A 69 4.95 -7.78 -7.95
N ARG A 70 5.95 -7.51 -8.80
CA ARG A 70 5.89 -6.51 -9.89
C ARG A 70 5.01 -6.98 -11.06
N ARG A 71 3.71 -7.11 -10.84
CA ARG A 71 2.70 -7.43 -11.85
C ARG A 71 1.65 -6.34 -11.88
N LEU A 72 1.10 -6.06 -13.07
CA LEU A 72 0.08 -5.02 -13.25
C LEU A 72 -1.10 -5.21 -12.29
N ALA A 73 -1.55 -6.45 -12.11
CA ALA A 73 -2.67 -6.76 -11.21
C ALA A 73 -2.40 -6.35 -9.76
N PHE A 74 -1.18 -6.55 -9.25
CA PHE A 74 -0.83 -6.15 -7.87
C PHE A 74 -0.68 -4.63 -7.74
N ILE A 75 -0.17 -3.95 -8.76
CA ILE A 75 -0.11 -2.48 -8.79
C ILE A 75 -1.53 -1.89 -8.83
N ALA A 76 -2.40 -2.41 -9.70
CA ALA A 76 -3.80 -2.00 -9.78
C ALA A 76 -4.51 -2.25 -8.45
N ALA A 77 -4.33 -3.44 -7.86
CA ALA A 77 -4.91 -3.78 -6.56
C ALA A 77 -4.45 -2.81 -5.47
N ALA A 78 -3.15 -2.52 -5.35
CA ALA A 78 -2.63 -1.56 -4.37
C ALA A 78 -3.26 -0.17 -4.54
N CYS A 79 -3.34 0.35 -5.76
CA CYS A 79 -3.91 1.68 -6.03
C CYS A 79 -5.42 1.72 -5.77
N LEU A 80 -6.16 0.71 -6.22
CA LEU A 80 -7.61 0.61 -6.02
C LEU A 80 -7.97 0.43 -4.55
N SER A 81 -7.22 -0.40 -3.81
CA SER A 81 -7.43 -0.58 -2.37
C SER A 81 -7.26 0.72 -1.60
N TRP A 82 -6.22 1.51 -1.89
CA TRP A 82 -6.02 2.78 -1.20
C TRP A 82 -7.02 3.85 -1.62
N ALA A 83 -7.42 3.92 -2.89
CA ALA A 83 -8.53 4.77 -3.32
C ALA A 83 -9.83 4.43 -2.58
N LEU A 84 -10.13 3.13 -2.42
CA LEU A 84 -11.30 2.67 -1.68
C LEU A 84 -11.22 3.02 -0.20
N VAL A 85 -10.06 2.80 0.45
CA VAL A 85 -9.86 3.13 1.86
C VAL A 85 -10.05 4.63 2.10
N ASP A 86 -9.45 5.48 1.26
CA ASP A 86 -9.58 6.94 1.36
C ASP A 86 -11.04 7.38 1.15
N THR A 87 -11.71 6.85 0.12
CA THR A 87 -13.13 7.15 -0.16
C THR A 87 -14.04 6.71 0.99
N LEU A 88 -13.80 5.54 1.59
CA LEU A 88 -14.57 5.04 2.73
C LEU A 88 -14.29 5.84 4.00
N ALA A 89 -13.05 6.27 4.23
CA ALA A 89 -12.70 7.14 5.34
C ALA A 89 -13.42 8.49 5.22
N GLU A 90 -13.47 9.05 4.01
CA GLU A 90 -14.16 10.30 3.70
C GLU A 90 -15.68 10.16 3.87
N TYR A 91 -16.26 9.10 3.29
CA TYR A 91 -17.68 8.79 3.47
C TYR A 91 -18.04 8.58 4.94
N GLY A 92 -17.17 7.95 5.72
CA GLY A 92 -17.38 7.75 7.16
C GLY A 92 -17.47 9.06 7.96
N GLN A 93 -16.95 10.18 7.44
CA GLN A 93 -17.10 11.50 8.04
C GLN A 93 -18.41 12.20 7.67
N HIS A 94 -19.22 11.60 6.80
CA HIS A 94 -20.51 12.17 6.42
C HIS A 94 -21.46 12.20 7.63
N ALA A 95 -22.14 13.33 7.82
CA ALA A 95 -22.98 13.59 9.00
C ALA A 95 -24.07 12.54 9.26
N ALA A 96 -24.53 11.87 8.20
CA ALA A 96 -25.53 10.80 8.30
C ALA A 96 -24.99 9.47 8.89
N VAL A 97 -23.67 9.25 8.87
CA VAL A 97 -23.07 7.95 9.28
C VAL A 97 -21.99 8.07 10.34
N SER A 98 -21.38 9.24 10.52
CA SER A 98 -20.18 9.40 11.37
C SER A 98 -20.38 8.98 12.83
N SER A 99 -21.52 9.33 13.44
CA SER A 99 -21.84 8.93 14.82
C SER A 99 -22.02 7.42 14.96
N SER A 100 -22.69 6.79 13.99
CA SER A 100 -22.90 5.33 13.95
C SER A 100 -21.59 4.58 13.76
N VAL A 101 -20.72 5.07 12.85
CA VAL A 101 -19.38 4.49 12.62
C VAL A 101 -18.52 4.60 13.86
N ALA A 102 -18.47 5.78 14.51
CA ALA A 102 -17.71 5.98 15.74
C ALA A 102 -18.18 5.04 16.87
N SER A 103 -19.50 4.92 17.06
CA SER A 103 -20.09 4.04 18.09
C SER A 103 -19.77 2.57 17.83
N ALA A 104 -19.83 2.13 16.56
CA ALA A 104 -19.48 0.77 16.17
C ALA A 104 -18.00 0.46 16.43
N LEU A 105 -17.10 1.41 16.14
CA LEU A 105 -15.67 1.26 16.41
C LEU A 105 -15.38 1.18 17.91
N GLU A 106 -15.99 2.03 18.73
CA GLU A 106 -15.83 1.97 20.19
C GLU A 106 -16.29 0.63 20.76
N ALA A 107 -17.41 0.09 20.26
CA ALA A 107 -17.93 -1.22 20.64
C ALA A 107 -16.98 -2.37 20.23
N TRP A 108 -16.45 -2.35 19.01
CA TRP A 108 -15.55 -3.41 18.51
C TRP A 108 -14.19 -3.42 19.19
N PHE A 109 -13.66 -2.25 19.53
CA PHE A 109 -12.30 -2.09 20.07
C PHE A 109 -12.27 -1.82 21.57
N SER A 110 -13.36 -2.13 22.28
CA SER A 110 -13.46 -2.09 23.75
C SER A 110 -12.96 -0.78 24.38
N HIS A 111 -13.31 0.37 23.80
CA HIS A 111 -12.87 1.70 24.26
C HIS A 111 -11.34 1.89 24.34
N SER A 112 -10.57 1.20 23.50
CA SER A 112 -9.14 1.49 23.39
C SER A 112 -8.89 2.93 22.96
N GLN A 113 -7.71 3.47 23.31
CA GLN A 113 -7.30 4.81 22.87
C GLN A 113 -7.37 4.94 21.35
N VAL A 114 -7.01 3.90 20.61
CA VAL A 114 -7.11 3.88 19.14
C VAL A 114 -8.55 4.05 18.69
N ALA A 115 -9.50 3.32 19.29
CA ALA A 115 -10.93 3.43 18.96
C ALA A 115 -11.45 4.86 19.16
N MET A 116 -11.09 5.47 20.30
CA MET A 116 -11.48 6.85 20.62
C MET A 116 -10.89 7.86 19.63
N GLN A 117 -9.63 7.72 19.24
CA GLN A 117 -9.00 8.64 18.27
C GLN A 117 -9.60 8.47 16.86
N VAL A 118 -9.87 7.23 16.44
CA VAL A 118 -10.52 6.98 15.15
C VAL A 118 -11.98 7.46 15.18
N GLY A 119 -12.70 7.27 16.29
CA GLY A 119 -14.05 7.82 16.48
C GLY A 119 -14.08 9.35 16.42
N ARG A 120 -13.09 10.02 17.04
CA ARG A 120 -12.90 11.47 16.92
C ARG A 120 -12.61 11.89 15.49
N TYR A 121 -11.77 11.16 14.76
CA TYR A 121 -11.51 11.43 13.35
C TYR A 121 -12.80 11.45 12.53
N PHE A 122 -13.70 10.47 12.72
CA PHE A 122 -14.97 10.43 11.99
C PHE A 122 -15.96 11.51 12.42
N THR A 123 -16.02 11.85 13.72
CA THR A 123 -17.01 12.80 14.26
C THR A 123 -16.59 14.27 14.18
N GLN A 124 -15.28 14.55 14.10
CA GLN A 124 -14.73 15.91 13.97
C GLN A 124 -14.30 16.24 12.54
N GLY A 125 -14.17 15.23 11.67
CA GLY A 125 -13.97 15.40 10.23
C GLY A 125 -15.23 15.90 9.54
N SER A 126 -15.09 16.27 8.27
CA SER A 126 -16.20 16.76 7.44
C SER A 126 -16.08 16.19 6.05
N PHE A 127 -17.14 15.55 5.57
CA PHE A 127 -17.20 15.06 4.20
C PHE A 127 -17.04 16.20 3.19
N ALA A 128 -16.03 16.10 2.33
CA ALA A 128 -15.73 16.98 1.22
C ALA A 128 -15.48 16.18 -0.06
N LEU A 129 -16.26 16.46 -1.11
CA LEU A 129 -16.08 15.82 -2.42
C LEU A 129 -14.69 16.09 -3.02
N ALA A 130 -14.08 17.23 -2.67
CA ALA A 130 -12.72 17.56 -3.08
C ALA A 130 -11.70 16.54 -2.55
N ASP A 131 -11.89 16.01 -1.35
CA ASP A 131 -10.99 15.04 -0.73
C ASP A 131 -11.10 13.67 -1.43
N VAL A 132 -12.33 13.23 -1.76
CA VAL A 132 -12.56 12.04 -2.59
C VAL A 132 -11.89 12.19 -3.96
N ALA A 133 -12.10 13.32 -4.63
CA ALA A 133 -11.50 13.56 -5.95
C ALA A 133 -9.96 13.59 -5.87
N ALA A 134 -9.40 14.20 -4.82
CA ALA A 134 -7.98 14.25 -4.56
C ALA A 134 -7.39 12.86 -4.29
N GLY A 135 -8.05 12.02 -3.48
CA GLY A 135 -7.66 10.64 -3.24
C GLY A 135 -7.65 9.80 -4.53
N LEU A 136 -8.72 9.88 -5.32
CA LEU A 136 -8.79 9.23 -6.64
C LEU A 136 -7.68 9.68 -7.58
N ALA A 137 -7.40 10.99 -7.61
CA ALA A 137 -6.30 11.54 -8.40
C ALA A 137 -4.92 11.05 -7.91
N GLY A 138 -4.72 10.96 -6.59
CA GLY A 138 -3.49 10.44 -5.98
C GLY A 138 -3.25 8.97 -6.32
N SER A 139 -4.31 8.15 -6.28
CA SER A 139 -4.28 6.74 -6.71
C SER A 139 -3.95 6.59 -8.19
N ALA A 140 -4.61 7.37 -9.06
CA ALA A 140 -4.34 7.37 -10.49
C ALA A 140 -2.90 7.80 -10.80
N ALA A 141 -2.40 8.84 -10.13
CA ALA A 141 -1.02 9.30 -10.26
C ALA A 141 -0.02 8.21 -9.83
N ALA A 142 -0.27 7.52 -8.72
CA ALA A 142 0.56 6.40 -8.26
C ALA A 142 0.58 5.26 -9.29
N PHE A 143 -0.59 4.89 -9.81
CA PHE A 143 -0.71 3.84 -10.83
C PHE A 143 0.11 4.17 -12.09
N VAL A 144 -0.02 5.39 -12.61
CA VAL A 144 0.74 5.85 -13.77
C VAL A 144 2.25 5.85 -13.48
N ALA A 145 2.68 6.39 -12.33
CA ALA A 145 4.07 6.42 -11.93
C ALA A 145 4.69 5.01 -11.83
N LEU A 146 3.95 4.06 -11.24
CA LEU A 146 4.36 2.66 -11.13
C LEU A 146 4.45 1.98 -12.51
N CYS A 147 3.49 2.24 -13.40
CA CYS A 147 3.50 1.71 -14.78
C CYS A 147 4.63 2.29 -15.64
N LEU A 148 5.10 3.50 -15.35
CA LEU A 148 6.27 4.10 -15.98
C LEU A 148 7.57 3.52 -15.42
N ALA A 149 7.64 3.27 -14.11
CA ALA A 149 8.83 2.75 -13.45
C ALA A 149 9.06 1.24 -13.66
N CYS A 150 8.06 0.48 -14.10
CA CYS A 150 8.12 -0.96 -14.33
C CYS A 150 7.87 -1.33 -15.81
N PRO A 151 8.87 -1.16 -16.70
CA PRO A 151 8.72 -1.43 -18.13
C PRO A 151 8.44 -2.90 -18.46
N GLU A 152 8.81 -3.83 -17.57
CA GLU A 152 8.53 -5.27 -17.70
C GLU A 152 7.03 -5.56 -17.84
N ILE A 153 6.18 -4.70 -17.27
CA ILE A 153 4.72 -4.83 -17.34
C ILE A 153 4.18 -4.51 -18.73
N ARG A 154 4.87 -3.67 -19.50
CA ARG A 154 4.44 -3.25 -20.84
C ARG A 154 4.75 -4.26 -21.92
N ARG A 155 5.66 -5.20 -21.67
CA ARG A 155 5.98 -6.22 -22.68
C ARG A 155 4.78 -7.15 -22.77
N PRO A 156 4.04 -7.17 -23.90
CA PRO A 156 3.06 -8.21 -24.13
C PRO A 156 3.82 -9.51 -23.91
N ARG A 157 3.25 -10.44 -23.15
CA ARG A 157 3.78 -11.80 -23.08
C ARG A 157 3.67 -12.29 -24.51
N ALA A 158 4.72 -12.10 -25.31
CA ALA A 158 4.79 -12.57 -26.67
C ALA A 158 4.39 -14.01 -26.53
N VAL A 159 3.22 -14.33 -27.09
CA VAL A 159 2.69 -15.69 -27.04
C VAL A 159 3.88 -16.49 -27.51
N GLN A 160 4.49 -17.23 -26.59
CA GLN A 160 5.35 -18.32 -26.96
C GLN A 160 4.34 -19.26 -27.61
N THR A 161 4.06 -18.97 -28.89
CA THR A 161 3.79 -19.96 -29.88
C THR A 161 5.03 -20.79 -29.79
N SER A 162 4.99 -21.74 -28.85
CA SER A 162 5.63 -23.01 -28.98
C SER A 162 5.22 -23.44 -30.38
N ALA A 163 6.06 -23.10 -31.36
CA ALA A 163 6.33 -23.95 -32.48
C ALA A 163 6.66 -25.27 -31.79
N GLY A 164 5.61 -26.07 -31.58
CA GLY A 164 5.74 -27.35 -30.94
C GLY A 164 6.84 -28.08 -31.70
N PRO A 165 7.75 -28.77 -31.03
CA PRO A 165 8.66 -29.65 -31.74
C PRO A 165 7.77 -30.52 -32.62
N SER A 166 7.89 -30.30 -33.94
CA SER A 166 7.31 -31.16 -34.94
C SER A 166 7.67 -32.56 -34.50
N ARG A 167 6.66 -33.33 -34.10
CA ARG A 167 6.75 -34.77 -33.85
C ARG A 167 7.07 -35.40 -35.21
N SER A 168 8.32 -35.24 -35.64
CA SER A 168 8.91 -36.04 -36.69
C SER A 168 9.23 -37.37 -36.04
N SER A 169 8.23 -38.25 -36.09
CA SER A 169 8.40 -39.60 -36.62
C SER A 169 9.72 -40.28 -36.21
N ARG A 170 9.88 -40.64 -34.93
CA ARG A 170 10.81 -41.71 -34.55
C ARG A 170 10.00 -42.97 -34.24
N LEU A 171 9.40 -43.50 -35.30
CA LEU A 171 8.98 -44.89 -35.37
C LEU A 171 10.22 -45.74 -35.65
N LEU A 172 10.37 -46.79 -34.83
CA LEU A 172 11.12 -48.03 -35.06
C LEU A 172 12.64 -48.00 -34.87
N GLY A 173 13.06 -48.63 -33.77
CA GLY A 173 14.45 -49.05 -33.53
C GLY A 173 14.65 -49.38 -32.05
N GLY A 174 14.21 -50.56 -31.62
CA GLY A 174 14.33 -51.03 -30.24
C GLY A 174 15.77 -51.24 -29.79
N GLN A 175 16.01 -51.06 -28.50
CA GLN A 175 17.17 -51.56 -27.76
C GLN A 175 16.75 -51.75 -26.29
N PRO A 176 16.70 -52.99 -25.76
CA PRO A 176 16.50 -53.23 -24.35
C PRO A 176 17.85 -53.24 -23.63
N GLY A 177 17.90 -52.53 -22.49
CA GLY A 177 18.91 -52.77 -21.46
C GLY A 177 19.95 -51.68 -21.33
N SER A 178 19.75 -50.79 -20.34
CA SER A 178 20.85 -50.40 -19.45
C SER A 178 20.30 -49.72 -18.21
N THR A 179 20.40 -50.42 -17.09
CA THR A 179 20.25 -49.92 -15.73
C THR A 179 21.42 -48.99 -15.41
N ALA A 180 21.17 -47.69 -15.18
CA ALA A 180 22.11 -46.83 -14.48
C ALA A 180 21.38 -45.72 -13.72
N ASN A 181 21.51 -45.80 -12.40
CA ASN A 181 21.10 -44.81 -11.41
C ASN A 181 21.55 -43.40 -11.79
N ALA A 182 20.62 -42.45 -11.83
CA ALA A 182 20.92 -41.03 -11.68
C ALA A 182 20.06 -40.47 -10.56
N VAL A 183 20.77 -40.22 -9.47
CA VAL A 183 20.36 -39.66 -8.19
C VAL A 183 19.44 -38.45 -8.35
N ASN A 184 18.29 -38.52 -7.68
CA ASN A 184 17.42 -37.39 -7.38
C ASN A 184 18.23 -36.27 -6.72
N THR A 185 18.37 -35.13 -7.39
CA THR A 185 18.77 -33.88 -6.74
C THR A 185 17.50 -33.19 -6.25
N PRO A 186 17.23 -33.13 -4.93
CA PRO A 186 16.09 -32.39 -4.42
C PRO A 186 16.36 -30.88 -4.56
N CYS A 187 15.39 -30.16 -5.11
CA CYS A 187 15.28 -28.72 -5.00
C CYS A 187 15.38 -28.31 -3.51
N SER A 188 16.54 -27.80 -3.11
CA SER A 188 16.71 -27.17 -1.81
C SER A 188 15.94 -25.85 -1.80
N PHE A 189 14.73 -25.92 -1.25
CA PHE A 189 14.00 -24.78 -0.71
C PHE A 189 14.85 -24.20 0.44
N LEU A 190 15.37 -22.99 0.26
CA LEU A 190 16.05 -22.23 1.30
C LEU A 190 15.06 -21.94 2.44
N HIS A 191 15.22 -22.66 3.54
CA HIS A 191 14.67 -22.32 4.85
C HIS A 191 15.47 -21.14 5.45
N PRO A 192 14.81 -20.12 6.03
CA PRO A 192 15.50 -19.12 6.82
C PRO A 192 15.98 -19.75 8.15
N GLU A 193 17.27 -19.61 8.41
CA GLU A 193 17.93 -19.98 9.67
C GLU A 193 17.23 -19.30 10.86
N ARG A 194 16.68 -20.12 11.76
CA ARG A 194 16.31 -19.71 13.12
C ARG A 194 17.57 -19.73 13.98
N SER A 195 18.19 -18.57 14.16
CA SER A 195 19.28 -18.40 15.14
C SER A 195 18.70 -18.42 16.57
N SER A 196 18.66 -19.60 17.19
CA SER A 196 18.52 -19.76 18.64
C SER A 196 19.86 -19.44 19.31
N LYS A 197 19.98 -18.25 19.91
CA LYS A 197 21.12 -17.89 20.76
C LYS A 197 20.73 -18.04 22.22
N THR A 198 20.99 -19.24 22.74
CA THR A 198 20.98 -19.57 24.16
C THR A 198 22.23 -18.96 24.81
N ARG A 199 22.06 -18.00 25.72
CA ARG A 199 22.98 -17.70 26.83
C ARG A 199 22.09 -17.74 28.06
N GLY A 200 22.33 -18.57 29.07
CA GLY A 200 23.61 -18.89 29.68
C GLY A 200 23.58 -18.26 31.06
N ILE A 201 23.13 -19.06 32.03
CA ILE A 201 23.08 -18.77 33.46
C ILE A 201 24.51 -18.78 34.04
N ALA A 202 24.84 -17.79 34.86
CA ALA A 202 25.91 -17.83 35.88
C ALA A 202 25.35 -17.05 37.08
N THR A 203 24.87 -17.75 38.12
CA THR A 203 25.48 -17.89 39.46
C THR A 203 25.74 -16.57 40.16
#